data_AF-A0A6C0EA85-F1
#
_entry.id   AF-A0A6C0EA85-F1
#
_cell.length_a   1.000
_cell.length_b   1.000
_cell.length_c   1.000
_cell.angle_alpha   90.00
_cell.angle_beta   90.00
_cell.angle_gamma   90.00
#
_symmetry.space_group_name_H-M   'P 1'
#
loop_
_entity.id
_entity.type
_entity.pdbx_description
1 polymer ?
#
loop_
_entity_poly.entity_id
_entity_poly.type
_entity_poly.pdbx_seq_one_letter_code
_entity_poly.pdbx_strand_id
1 'polypeptide(L)'
;MSEAETKRLLGEAVRSWIHMDNLCENHAVQATKAREIRAKHEQDAITYMKALKYDKSTIQVSGAVLELQTKSVASAPTWGFLEKEIVAWSATSGVTPVQTQSLLKWLHAHREVKEVEHLKKQGPGRSKTPHKK
;
A
#
# COMPACT_ATOMS: atom_id res chain seq x y z
N MET A 1 -15.43 -15.53 -42.29
CA MET A 1 -14.47 -14.42 -42.17
C MET A 1 -13.20 -14.82 -42.88
N SER A 2 -12.60 -13.93 -43.67
CA SER A 2 -11.34 -14.24 -44.36
C SER A 2 -10.16 -14.15 -43.39
N GLU A 3 -9.06 -14.82 -43.69
CA GLU A 3 -7.83 -14.77 -42.89
C GLU A 3 -7.31 -13.32 -42.73
N ALA A 4 -7.44 -12.51 -43.78
CA ALA A 4 -7.03 -11.11 -43.77
C ALA A 4 -7.90 -10.25 -42.83
N GLU A 5 -9.20 -10.54 -42.78
CA GLU A 5 -10.14 -9.88 -41.87
C GLU A 5 -9.86 -10.24 -40.42
N THR A 6 -9.59 -11.52 -40.14
CA THR A 6 -9.20 -12.00 -38.81
C THR A 6 -7.89 -11.35 -38.32
N LYS A 7 -6.88 -11.23 -39.19
CA LYS A 7 -5.61 -10.55 -38.85
C LYS A 7 -5.82 -9.06 -38.53
N ARG A 8 -6.70 -8.38 -39.27
CA ARG A 8 -7.04 -6.98 -39.00
C ARG A 8 -7.72 -6.82 -37.64
N LEU A 9 -8.74 -7.63 -37.37
CA LEU A 9 -9.49 -7.60 -36.10
C LEU A 9 -8.60 -7.92 -34.91
N LEU A 10 -7.68 -8.88 -35.05
CA LEU A 10 -6.69 -9.18 -34.02
C LEU A 10 -5.79 -7.96 -33.73
N GLY A 11 -5.29 -7.29 -34.77
CA GLY A 11 -4.47 -6.09 -34.62
C GLY A 11 -5.21 -4.91 -33.96
N GLU A 12 -6.50 -4.74 -34.25
CA GLU A 12 -7.35 -3.75 -33.58
C GLU A 12 -7.62 -4.11 -32.11
N ALA A 13 -7.90 -5.38 -31.82
CA ALA A 13 -8.14 -5.87 -30.47
C ALA A 13 -6.89 -5.71 -29.58
N VAL A 14 -5.70 -6.09 -30.08
CA VAL A 14 -4.45 -5.95 -29.33
C VAL A 14 -4.13 -4.49 -29.04
N ARG A 15 -4.29 -3.58 -30.02
CA ARG A 15 -4.06 -2.14 -29.81
C ARG A 15 -5.04 -1.56 -28.80
N SER A 16 -6.31 -1.94 -28.88
CA SER A 16 -7.35 -1.49 -27.94
C SER A 16 -7.07 -1.98 -26.53
N TRP A 17 -6.66 -3.24 -26.38
CA TRP A 17 -6.28 -3.81 -25.09
C TRP A 17 -5.10 -3.07 -24.47
N ILE A 18 -4.00 -2.86 -25.21
CA ILE A 18 -2.82 -2.12 -24.73
C ILE A 18 -3.20 -0.69 -24.33
N HIS A 19 -4.06 -0.03 -25.11
CA HIS A 19 -4.51 1.32 -24.79
C HIS A 19 -5.27 1.37 -23.46
N MET A 20 -6.23 0.47 -23.28
CA MET A 20 -7.03 0.40 -22.05
C MET A 20 -6.20 -0.01 -20.84
N ASP A 21 -5.24 -0.92 -21.00
CA ASP A 21 -4.33 -1.33 -19.94
C ASP A 21 -3.48 -0.15 -19.45
N ASN A 22 -2.87 0.61 -20.37
CA ASN A 22 -2.14 1.83 -20.01
C ASN A 22 -3.03 2.89 -19.34
N LEU A 23 -4.30 3.00 -19.75
CA LEU A 23 -5.25 3.93 -19.15
C LEU A 23 -5.60 3.52 -17.71
N CYS A 24 -5.82 2.23 -17.47
CA CYS A 24 -6.00 1.67 -16.13
C CYS A 24 -4.78 1.89 -15.23
N GLU A 25 -3.56 1.62 -15.74
CA GLU A 25 -2.31 1.91 -15.02
C GLU A 25 -2.21 3.39 -14.63
N ASN A 26 -2.48 4.29 -15.58
CA ASN A 26 -2.44 5.73 -15.33
C ASN A 26 -3.47 6.19 -14.30
N HIS A 27 -4.72 5.73 -14.41
CA HIS A 27 -5.76 6.04 -13.43
C HIS A 27 -5.45 5.48 -12.05
N ALA A 28 -4.85 4.29 -11.95
CA ALA A 28 -4.41 3.74 -10.68
C ALA A 28 -3.33 4.62 -10.03
N VAL A 29 -2.34 5.07 -10.80
CA VAL A 29 -1.30 5.99 -10.32
C VAL A 29 -1.90 7.34 -9.90
N GLN A 30 -2.80 7.92 -10.70
CA GLN A 30 -3.47 9.17 -10.37
C GLN A 30 -4.32 9.04 -9.11
N ALA A 31 -5.08 7.95 -8.96
CA ALA A 31 -5.88 7.69 -7.77
C ALA A 31 -5.01 7.53 -6.51
N THR A 32 -3.89 6.82 -6.60
CA THR A 32 -2.94 6.69 -5.49
C THR A 32 -2.35 8.05 -5.11
N LYS A 33 -1.86 8.83 -6.07
CA LYS A 33 -1.35 10.18 -5.82
C LYS A 33 -2.40 11.10 -5.22
N ALA A 34 -3.64 11.06 -5.74
CA ALA A 34 -4.74 11.84 -5.20
C ALA A 34 -5.06 11.46 -3.75
N ARG A 35 -5.01 10.16 -3.40
CA ARG A 35 -5.17 9.68 -2.02
C ARG A 35 -4.04 10.15 -1.11
N GLU A 36 -2.79 10.11 -1.56
CA GLU A 36 -1.63 10.61 -0.81
C GLU A 36 -1.74 12.11 -0.54
N ILE A 37 -2.07 12.90 -1.58
CA ILE A 37 -2.27 14.35 -1.47
C ILE A 37 -3.45 14.66 -0.54
N ARG A 38 -4.56 13.94 -0.67
CA ARG A 38 -5.70 14.06 0.24
C ARG A 38 -5.29 13.78 1.69
N ALA A 39 -4.56 12.69 1.95
CA ALA A 39 -4.11 12.33 3.29
C ALA A 39 -3.19 13.40 3.89
N LYS A 40 -2.29 13.98 3.07
CA LYS A 40 -1.47 15.12 3.47
C LYS A 40 -2.32 16.32 3.87
N HIS A 41 -3.28 16.73 3.04
CA HIS A 41 -4.17 17.85 3.34
C HIS A 41 -5.07 17.59 4.55
N GLU A 42 -5.51 16.35 4.75
CA GLU A 42 -6.26 15.93 5.93
C GLU A 42 -5.41 16.11 7.20
N GLN A 43 -4.15 15.69 7.18
CA GLN A 43 -3.21 15.89 8.28
C GLN A 43 -2.91 17.37 8.56
N ASP A 44 -2.71 18.17 7.50
CA ASP A 44 -2.50 19.62 7.61
C ASP A 44 -3.73 20.29 8.23
N ALA A 45 -4.94 19.96 7.77
CA ALA A 45 -6.20 20.48 8.31
C ALA A 45 -6.38 20.14 9.79
N ILE A 46 -6.14 18.87 10.19
CA ILE A 46 -6.17 18.46 11.59
C ILE A 46 -5.16 19.26 12.43
N THR A 47 -3.96 19.49 11.89
CA THR A 47 -2.90 20.24 12.58
C THR A 47 -3.34 21.68 12.83
N TYR A 48 -3.91 22.35 11.83
CA TYR A 48 -4.42 23.71 11.97
C TYR A 48 -5.64 23.80 12.89
N MET A 49 -6.57 22.84 12.82
CA MET A 49 -7.72 22.77 13.73
C MET A 49 -7.27 22.68 15.20
N LYS A 50 -6.27 21.84 15.49
CA LYS A 50 -5.68 21.72 16.83
C LYS A 50 -4.96 22.99 17.27
N ALA A 51 -4.16 23.59 16.38
CA ALA A 51 -3.44 24.84 16.68
C ALA A 51 -4.41 26.00 17.03
N LEU A 52 -5.57 26.03 16.37
CA LEU A 52 -6.63 27.02 16.60
C LEU A 52 -7.63 26.61 17.71
N LYS A 53 -7.43 25.46 18.37
CA LYS A 53 -8.33 24.90 19.41
C LYS A 53 -9.77 24.71 18.92
N TYR A 54 -9.94 24.30 17.67
CA TYR A 54 -11.22 23.99 17.02
C TYR A 54 -11.60 22.50 17.11
N ASP A 55 -11.16 21.83 18.17
CA ASP A 55 -11.30 20.37 18.33
C ASP A 55 -12.75 19.89 18.38
N LYS A 56 -13.71 20.78 18.67
CA LYS A 56 -15.16 20.52 18.73
C LYS A 56 -15.96 21.26 17.66
N SER A 57 -15.29 21.92 16.72
CA SER A 57 -15.93 22.75 15.70
C SER A 57 -16.16 21.96 14.41
N THR A 58 -17.29 22.23 13.75
CA THR A 58 -17.58 21.72 12.41
C THR A 58 -17.15 22.73 11.35
N ILE A 59 -16.50 22.26 10.29
CA ILE A 59 -16.05 23.09 9.16
C ILE A 59 -16.93 22.77 7.95
N GLN A 60 -17.55 23.78 7.36
CA GLN A 60 -18.39 23.62 6.17
C GLN A 60 -17.75 24.34 4.98
N VAL A 61 -17.52 23.62 3.88
CA VAL A 61 -16.98 24.18 2.63
C VAL A 61 -17.68 23.52 1.44
N SER A 62 -18.26 24.32 0.54
CA SER A 62 -18.80 23.89 -0.77
C SER A 62 -19.63 22.58 -0.74
N GLY A 63 -20.58 22.48 0.19
CA GLY A 63 -21.48 21.33 0.30
C GLY A 63 -20.96 20.14 1.12
N ALA A 64 -19.73 20.21 1.65
CA ALA A 64 -19.20 19.23 2.59
C ALA A 64 -19.16 19.80 4.02
N VAL A 65 -19.51 18.98 5.01
CA VAL A 65 -19.35 19.26 6.44
C VAL A 65 -18.32 18.30 6.99
N LEU A 66 -17.28 18.83 7.62
CA LEU A 66 -16.18 18.08 8.23
C LEU A 66 -16.23 18.26 9.75
N GLU A 67 -16.12 17.15 10.45
CA GLU A 67 -16.02 17.09 11.91
C GLU A 67 -14.82 16.20 12.27
N LEU A 68 -14.06 16.62 13.29
CA LEU A 68 -12.92 15.85 13.77
C LEU A 68 -13.43 14.66 14.59
N GLN A 69 -13.39 13.47 14.00
CA GLN A 69 -13.80 12.23 14.67
C GLN A 69 -12.61 11.38 15.04
N THR A 70 -12.54 10.96 16.30
CA THR A 70 -11.57 9.96 16.77
C THR A 70 -12.09 8.57 16.43
N LYS A 71 -11.43 7.90 15.50
CA LYS A 71 -11.67 6.47 15.23
C LYS A 71 -10.58 5.64 15.88
N SER A 72 -10.98 4.73 16.77
CA SER A 72 -10.08 3.69 17.25
C SER A 72 -9.93 2.64 16.14
N VAL A 73 -8.78 2.61 15.50
CA VAL A 73 -8.44 1.59 14.52
C VAL A 73 -7.48 0.62 15.21
N ALA A 74 -7.87 -0.64 15.32
CA ALA A 74 -6.97 -1.68 15.78
C ALA A 74 -5.81 -1.78 14.77
N SER A 75 -4.59 -1.42 15.20
CA SER A 75 -3.41 -1.63 14.37
C SER A 75 -3.27 -3.12 14.10
N ALA A 76 -3.02 -3.49 12.84
CA ALA A 76 -2.55 -4.83 12.54
C ALA A 76 -1.31 -5.11 13.41
N PRO A 77 -1.22 -6.27 14.08
CA PRO A 77 -0.08 -6.58 14.92
C PRO A 77 1.16 -6.67 14.04
N THR A 78 2.04 -5.68 14.17
CA THR A 78 3.35 -5.73 13.51
C THR A 78 4.19 -6.80 14.18
N TRP A 79 5.17 -7.36 13.46
CA TRP A 79 6.06 -8.35 14.04
C TRP A 79 6.79 -7.81 15.29
N GLY A 80 7.26 -6.56 15.25
CA GLY A 80 7.88 -5.92 16.41
C GLY A 80 6.93 -5.66 17.58
N PHE A 81 5.62 -5.59 17.34
CA PHE A 81 4.62 -5.57 18.41
C PHE A 81 4.46 -6.97 19.03
N LEU A 82 4.34 -8.01 18.20
CA LEU A 82 4.24 -9.40 18.66
C LEU A 82 5.46 -9.84 19.48
N GLU A 83 6.67 -9.49 19.05
CA GLU A 83 7.90 -9.78 19.81
C GLU A 83 7.87 -9.17 21.22
N LYS A 84 7.49 -7.88 21.32
CA LYS A 84 7.39 -7.19 22.61
C LYS A 84 6.36 -7.82 23.53
N GLU A 85 5.17 -8.10 23.01
CA GLU A 85 4.08 -8.70 23.80
C GLU A 85 4.41 -10.13 24.23
N ILE A 86 5.02 -10.95 23.36
CA ILE A 86 5.44 -12.32 23.71
C ILE A 86 6.54 -12.30 24.78
N VAL A 87 7.49 -11.37 24.69
CA VAL A 87 8.52 -11.19 25.72
C VAL A 87 7.89 -10.74 27.04
N ALA A 88 7.01 -9.75 27.02
CA ALA A 88 6.30 -9.26 28.20
C ALA A 88 5.45 -10.36 28.86
N TRP A 89 4.70 -11.12 28.07
CA TRP A 89 3.93 -12.27 28.52
C TRP A 89 4.84 -13.34 29.15
N SER A 90 5.96 -13.67 28.51
CA SER A 90 6.89 -14.69 29.03
C SER A 90 7.51 -14.32 30.37
N ALA A 91 7.77 -13.02 30.60
CA ALA A 91 8.27 -12.51 31.87
C ALA A 91 7.26 -12.68 33.02
N THR A 92 5.96 -12.64 32.71
CA THR A 92 4.89 -12.84 33.71
C THR A 92 4.49 -14.31 33.89
N SER A 93 4.78 -15.16 32.91
CA SER A 93 4.30 -16.55 32.85
C SER A 93 5.31 -17.60 33.32
N GLY A 94 6.50 -17.18 33.78
CA GLY A 94 7.55 -18.08 34.26
C GLY A 94 8.27 -18.87 33.15
N VAL A 95 8.11 -18.44 31.89
CA VAL A 95 8.79 -19.04 30.74
C VAL A 95 10.21 -18.47 30.66
N THR A 96 11.19 -19.33 30.41
CA THR A 96 12.58 -18.89 30.34
C THR A 96 12.83 -18.04 29.08
N PRO A 97 13.73 -17.05 29.13
CA PRO A 97 14.08 -16.22 27.96
C PRO A 97 14.51 -17.06 26.74
N VAL A 98 15.16 -18.21 26.97
CA VAL A 98 15.61 -19.14 25.93
C VAL A 98 14.42 -19.79 25.20
N GLN A 99 13.38 -20.18 25.94
CA GLN A 99 12.15 -20.74 25.35
C GLN A 99 11.40 -19.67 24.56
N THR A 100 11.30 -18.45 25.08
CA THR A 100 10.69 -17.30 24.38
C THR A 100 11.40 -17.02 23.06
N GLN A 101 12.73 -16.97 23.07
CA GLN A 101 13.51 -16.71 21.86
C GLN A 101 13.43 -17.87 20.86
N SER A 102 13.32 -19.11 21.34
CA SER A 102 13.08 -20.28 20.49
C SER A 102 11.70 -20.22 19.82
N LEU A 103 10.66 -19.82 20.55
CA LEU A 103 9.32 -19.61 20.02
C LEU A 103 9.29 -18.49 18.96
N LEU A 104 9.94 -17.34 19.23
CA LEU A 104 10.02 -16.25 18.27
C LEU A 104 10.75 -16.66 16.98
N LYS A 105 11.85 -17.40 17.09
CA LYS A 105 12.56 -17.97 15.93
C LYS A 105 11.67 -18.94 15.15
N TRP A 106 10.92 -19.80 15.85
CA TRP A 106 10.00 -20.73 15.21
C TRP A 106 8.89 -20.00 14.47
N LEU A 107 8.24 -19.02 15.11
CA LEU A 107 7.17 -18.22 14.49
C LEU A 107 7.69 -17.41 13.28
N HIS A 108 8.91 -16.89 13.35
CA HIS A 108 9.53 -16.20 12.22
C HIS A 108 9.78 -17.14 11.03
N ALA A 109 10.21 -18.37 11.28
CA ALA A 109 10.44 -19.38 10.25
C ALA A 109 9.14 -19.97 9.65
N HIS A 110 8.04 -19.96 10.41
CA HIS A 110 6.74 -20.49 9.99
C HIS A 110 5.76 -19.40 9.55
N ARG A 111 6.24 -18.17 9.36
CA ARG A 111 5.42 -17.08 8.87
C ARG A 111 4.96 -17.39 7.44
N GLU A 112 3.67 -17.27 7.18
CA GLU A 112 3.12 -17.46 5.84
C GLU A 112 3.77 -16.45 4.86
N VAL A 113 4.57 -16.98 3.93
CA VAL A 113 5.13 -16.21 2.83
C VAL A 113 4.17 -16.38 1.66
N LYS A 114 3.31 -15.39 1.47
CA LYS A 114 2.43 -15.35 0.30
C LYS A 114 3.22 -14.87 -0.90
N GLU A 115 3.68 -15.80 -1.72
CA GLU A 115 4.19 -15.48 -3.05
C GLU A 115 3.01 -15.11 -3.94
N VAL A 116 2.97 -13.86 -4.38
CA VAL A 116 1.95 -13.38 -5.31
C VAL A 116 2.60 -13.30 -6.67
N GLU A 117 2.19 -14.19 -7.58
CA GLU A 117 2.56 -14.09 -8.98
C GLU A 117 2.07 -12.76 -9.54
N HIS A 118 2.99 -11.92 -9.99
CA HIS A 118 2.66 -10.64 -10.61
C HIS A 118 3.35 -10.55 -11.97
N LEU A 119 2.62 -10.06 -12.97
CA LEU A 119 3.20 -9.74 -14.26
C LEU A 119 4.11 -8.52 -14.10
N LYS A 120 5.34 -8.63 -14.60
CA LYS A 120 6.34 -7.56 -14.58
C LYS A 120 6.53 -7.02 -16.00
N LYS A 121 6.10 -5.79 -16.25
CA LYS A 121 6.42 -5.04 -17.47
C LYS A 121 7.94 -4.85 -17.54
N GLN A 122 8.61 -5.51 -18.48
CA GLN A 122 10.00 -5.17 -18.79
C GLN A 122 9.98 -3.82 -19.54
N GLY A 123 10.50 -2.78 -18.90
CA GLY A 123 10.77 -1.53 -19.59
C GLY A 123 11.79 -1.74 -20.71
N PRO A 124 11.87 -0.84 -21.71
CA PRO A 124 12.91 -0.91 -22.74
C PRO A 124 14.27 -0.95 -22.04
N GLY A 125 15.01 -2.04 -22.24
CA GLY A 125 16.31 -2.22 -21.61
C GLY A 125 17.18 -1.01 -21.92
N ARG A 126 17.54 -0.22 -20.91
CA ARG A 126 18.68 0.69 -21.02
C ARG A 126 19.90 -0.19 -21.21
N SER A 127 20.30 -0.41 -22.46
CA SER A 127 21.60 -0.95 -22.81
C SER A 127 22.65 -0.07 -22.13
N LYS A 128 23.32 -0.60 -21.10
CA LYS A 128 24.50 0.04 -20.54
C LYS A 128 25.57 0.02 -21.64
N THR A 129 25.77 1.14 -22.33
CA THR A 129 26.93 1.33 -23.19
C THR A 129 28.18 1.25 -22.30
N PRO A 130 29.14 0.37 -22.60
CA PRO A 130 30.38 0.31 -21.83
C PRO A 130 31.22 1.54 -22.16
N HIS A 131 31.59 2.32 -21.15
CA HIS A 131 32.66 3.31 -21.28
C HIS A 131 33.96 2.56 -21.55
N LYS A 132 34.49 2.69 -22.77
CA LYS A 132 35.89 2.38 -23.05
C LYS A 132 36.75 3.39 -22.29
N LYS A 133 37.70 2.87 -21.50
CA LYS A 133 38.85 3.61 -20.99
C LYS A 133 39.82 3.91 -22.13
#